data_AF-A0A6A6DMU5-F1
#
_entry.id   AF-A0A6A6DMU5-F1
#
_cell.length_a   1.000
_cell.length_b   1.000
_cell.length_c   1.000
_cell.angle_alpha   90.00
_cell.angle_beta   90.00
_cell.angle_gamma   90.00
#
_symmetry.space_group_name_H-M   'P 1'
#
loop_
_entity.id
_entity.type
_entity.pdbx_description
1 polymer ?
#
loop_
_entity_poly.entity_id
_entity_poly.type
_entity_poly.pdbx_seq_one_letter_code
_entity_poly.pdbx_strand_id
1 'polypeptide(L)'
;MSANRDQLLSSFPAPPRGLPQRLSASQPNREAGLGFFHVGISPDDRASASHLPPASPITSSTALKLVLDGPNRLFAPRETITGYVEGWDVTSGEQVHVILEGRAKSCATIRGKVDYRDRTPLLYRATHLKPDEQGLVPRFEIKIPEKVQYGLGRVNKLLNQDAIDRYWTHEWNEMWPYEHEAGHPLPPSMVLPTRTTHTLFEAIDGWGYIEYKLTAVRSTVTESDTFLPEATFQIPIWLTTLRLPADKVENLMKDEVTATQELSIQTLKLLSERKLSFGEILRDAFTTTSPCFYFGARVTTPKLAVPGTNLEISISIDVLPPPAGKLYNFPLPDIKIQSLSFRIRSYQGLRVKGALFTENRSFTFKSDELSSSKDLPTSTFYPLNGSHEKQKCVVTITLPKTTLPSFKTYNFWRAYRLECEVVFRGAGKEVEMRTQSDLNVVARAVERGEVVEGGLKGYEMEGEEEVISLEMARAMLAVARVGSDIIDIFQV
;
A
#
# COMPACT_ATOMS: atom_id res chain seq x y z
N MET A 1 24.63 -1.14 13.21
CA MET A 1 23.19 -0.79 13.22
C MET A 1 22.68 -0.27 11.88
N SER A 2 23.49 0.37 11.02
CA SER A 2 23.05 0.84 9.67
C SER A 2 22.69 -0.29 8.70
N ALA A 3 23.43 -1.41 8.69
CA ALA A 3 23.19 -2.52 7.75
C ALA A 3 21.77 -3.14 7.87
N ASN A 4 21.30 -3.42 9.10
CA ASN A 4 19.93 -3.90 9.34
C ASN A 4 18.86 -2.83 9.05
N ARG A 5 19.24 -1.55 9.03
CA ARG A 5 18.34 -0.42 8.77
C ARG A 5 18.09 -0.24 7.28
N ASP A 6 19.17 -0.22 6.50
CA ASP A 6 19.10 -0.11 5.04
C ASP A 6 18.46 -1.35 4.42
N GLN A 7 18.67 -2.54 5.03
CA GLN A 7 18.00 -3.79 4.64
C GLN A 7 16.48 -3.76 4.83
N LEU A 8 15.97 -3.06 5.84
CA LEU A 8 14.52 -2.96 6.05
C LEU A 8 13.89 -1.96 5.07
N LEU A 9 14.52 -0.81 4.83
CA LEU A 9 14.02 0.16 3.87
C LEU A 9 14.08 -0.36 2.42
N SER A 10 15.05 -1.21 2.09
CA SER A 10 15.14 -1.86 0.77
C SER A 10 14.18 -3.03 0.59
N SER A 11 13.59 -3.54 1.69
CA SER A 11 12.59 -4.61 1.63
C SER A 11 11.21 -4.15 1.16
N PHE A 12 10.95 -2.83 1.18
CA PHE A 12 9.73 -2.27 0.62
C PHE A 12 9.80 -2.22 -0.90
N PRO A 13 8.67 -2.43 -1.60
CA PRO A 13 8.62 -2.23 -3.04
C PRO A 13 8.91 -0.76 -3.35
N ALA A 14 9.74 -0.50 -4.35
CA ALA A 14 9.93 0.84 -4.88
C ALA A 14 8.88 1.09 -5.98
N PRO A 15 8.29 2.29 -6.07
CA PRO A 15 7.49 2.64 -7.23
C PRO A 15 8.39 2.67 -8.50
N PRO A 16 7.83 2.43 -9.70
CA PRO A 16 8.61 2.39 -10.93
C PRO A 16 9.51 3.62 -11.11
N ARG A 17 10.77 3.38 -11.54
CA ARG A 17 11.74 4.45 -11.80
C ARG A 17 11.46 5.07 -13.18
N GLY A 18 11.20 6.37 -13.22
CA GLY A 18 11.08 7.12 -14.47
C GLY A 18 10.42 8.49 -14.28
N LEU A 19 11.08 9.54 -14.80
CA LEU A 19 10.41 10.78 -15.21
C LEU A 19 9.86 10.59 -16.62
N PRO A 20 8.80 11.31 -17.04
CA PRO A 20 8.32 11.30 -18.41
C PRO A 20 9.40 11.85 -19.34
N GLN A 21 10.14 10.98 -20.02
CA GLN A 21 10.90 11.39 -21.20
C GLN A 21 9.93 11.42 -22.38
N ARG A 22 9.79 12.61 -22.98
CA ARG A 22 9.14 12.78 -24.28
C ARG A 22 10.01 12.01 -25.29
N LEU A 23 9.64 10.77 -25.63
CA LEU A 23 10.39 9.95 -26.57
C LEU A 23 10.35 10.60 -27.95
N SER A 24 11.50 11.09 -28.41
CA SER A 24 11.76 11.37 -29.82
C SER A 24 11.77 10.05 -30.59
N ALA A 25 10.98 9.97 -31.65
CA ALA A 25 10.80 8.78 -32.47
C ALA A 25 12.05 8.46 -33.30
N SER A 26 13.00 7.71 -32.75
CA SER A 26 13.95 6.89 -33.53
C SER A 26 14.81 6.02 -32.61
N GLN A 27 14.38 4.80 -32.31
CA GLN A 27 15.29 3.67 -32.04
C GLN A 27 14.50 2.35 -32.03
N PRO A 28 14.77 1.40 -32.95
CA PRO A 28 14.21 0.06 -32.89
C PRO A 28 15.14 -0.87 -32.07
N ASN A 29 14.53 -1.86 -31.42
CA ASN A 29 15.14 -2.95 -30.64
C ASN A 29 15.74 -2.58 -29.26
N ARG A 30 14.86 -2.59 -28.25
CA ARG A 30 15.22 -2.90 -26.86
C ARG A 30 14.16 -3.83 -26.27
N GLU A 31 14.61 -4.89 -25.63
CA GLU A 31 13.81 -5.87 -24.87
C GLU A 31 12.83 -5.18 -23.93
N ALA A 32 11.61 -5.73 -23.84
CA ALA A 32 10.44 -5.32 -23.05
C ALA A 32 10.71 -4.24 -21.98
N GLY A 33 10.83 -3.00 -22.46
CA GLY A 33 10.94 -1.81 -21.63
C GLY A 33 9.57 -1.49 -21.08
N LEU A 34 9.47 -1.38 -19.76
CA LEU A 34 8.33 -0.80 -19.04
C LEU A 34 8.08 0.63 -19.57
N GLY A 35 7.21 0.75 -20.58
CA GLY A 35 6.72 2.03 -21.07
C GLY A 35 5.61 2.53 -20.18
N PHE A 36 5.79 3.70 -19.57
CA PHE A 36 4.76 4.36 -18.74
C PHE A 36 4.32 5.66 -19.39
N PHE A 37 3.00 5.86 -19.50
CA PHE A 37 2.39 7.11 -19.96
C PHE A 37 1.25 7.56 -19.05
N HIS A 38 0.99 8.86 -19.07
CA HIS A 38 -0.03 9.55 -18.28
C HIS A 38 -1.44 9.07 -18.67
N VAL A 39 -2.18 8.50 -17.71
CA VAL A 39 -3.64 8.39 -17.78
C VAL A 39 -4.21 9.59 -17.02
N GLY A 40 -4.82 10.52 -17.75
CA GLY A 40 -5.68 11.52 -17.13
C GLY A 40 -6.92 10.81 -16.60
N ILE A 41 -7.20 10.97 -15.31
CA ILE A 41 -8.52 10.64 -14.76
C ILE A 41 -9.44 11.73 -15.30
N SER A 42 -10.42 11.35 -16.12
CA SER A 42 -11.51 12.25 -16.47
C SER A 42 -12.25 12.61 -15.17
N PRO A 43 -12.49 13.89 -14.85
CA PRO A 43 -13.22 14.28 -13.65
C PRO A 43 -14.71 13.88 -13.65
N ASP A 44 -15.20 13.20 -14.70
CA ASP A 44 -16.62 12.86 -14.88
C ASP A 44 -17.03 11.42 -14.51
N ASP A 45 -16.14 10.57 -13.96
CA ASP A 45 -16.54 9.24 -13.45
C ASP A 45 -17.16 9.30 -12.03
N ARG A 46 -18.06 10.27 -11.82
CA ARG A 46 -19.02 10.31 -10.71
C ARG A 46 -20.38 9.79 -11.17
N ALA A 47 -20.43 8.58 -11.71
CA ALA A 47 -21.64 7.78 -11.90
C ALA A 47 -21.18 6.36 -12.25
N SER A 48 -21.25 5.34 -11.41
CA SER A 48 -22.49 4.86 -10.79
C SER A 48 -22.08 4.00 -9.59
N ALA A 49 -22.23 4.54 -8.38
CA ALA A 49 -22.37 3.69 -7.22
C ALA A 49 -23.74 3.02 -7.37
N SER A 50 -23.78 1.84 -7.98
CA SER A 50 -24.95 0.98 -7.90
C SER A 50 -25.16 0.65 -6.43
N HIS A 51 -26.16 1.31 -5.84
CA HIS A 51 -26.77 0.93 -4.58
C HIS A 51 -27.18 -0.54 -4.65
N LEU A 52 -26.32 -1.43 -4.17
CA LEU A 52 -26.76 -2.74 -3.72
C LEU A 52 -27.40 -2.54 -2.33
N PRO A 53 -28.60 -3.06 -2.09
CA PRO A 53 -29.23 -2.97 -0.77
C PRO A 53 -28.38 -3.73 0.25
N PRO A 54 -28.36 -3.30 1.53
CA PRO A 54 -27.65 -4.04 2.57
C PRO A 54 -28.27 -5.42 2.71
N ALA A 55 -27.55 -6.46 2.28
CA ALA A 55 -27.95 -7.82 2.54
C ALA A 55 -27.65 -8.11 4.02
N SER A 56 -28.67 -8.50 4.76
CA SER A 56 -28.50 -8.95 6.15
C SER A 56 -27.58 -10.17 6.20
N PRO A 57 -26.82 -10.40 7.29
CA PRO A 57 -26.04 -11.63 7.45
C PRO A 57 -26.97 -12.84 7.27
N ILE A 58 -26.77 -13.59 6.19
CA ILE A 58 -27.52 -14.82 5.97
C ILE A 58 -26.94 -15.85 6.92
N THR A 59 -27.70 -16.17 7.95
CA THR A 59 -27.41 -17.18 8.95
C THR A 59 -27.20 -18.53 8.29
N SER A 60 -25.94 -18.96 8.14
CA SER A 60 -25.61 -20.37 8.37
C SER A 60 -26.15 -20.72 9.76
N SER A 61 -26.77 -21.90 9.89
CA SER A 61 -27.46 -22.41 11.09
C SER A 61 -27.21 -21.60 12.38
N THR A 62 -28.27 -21.05 13.00
CA THR A 62 -28.20 -20.31 14.27
C THR A 62 -27.57 -21.10 15.44
N ALA A 63 -27.25 -22.37 15.22
CA ALA A 63 -26.67 -23.28 16.19
C ALA A 63 -25.17 -23.09 16.47
N LEU A 64 -24.42 -22.28 15.72
CA LEU A 64 -22.99 -22.01 16.00
C LEU A 64 -22.62 -20.56 15.66
N LYS A 65 -21.93 -19.87 16.57
CA LYS A 65 -21.40 -18.51 16.30
C LYS A 65 -20.01 -18.31 16.90
N LEU A 66 -19.21 -17.49 16.22
CA LEU A 66 -17.95 -16.96 16.74
C LEU A 66 -18.15 -15.52 17.17
N VAL A 67 -17.74 -15.20 18.40
CA VAL A 67 -17.77 -13.85 18.93
C VAL A 67 -16.36 -13.42 19.29
N LEU A 68 -15.88 -12.34 18.66
CA LEU A 68 -14.57 -11.77 18.92
C LEU A 68 -14.61 -10.85 20.14
N ASP A 69 -13.55 -10.88 20.95
CA ASP A 69 -13.37 -9.88 22.02
C ASP A 69 -13.18 -8.45 21.43
N GLY A 70 -12.79 -8.34 20.16
CA GLY A 70 -12.64 -7.08 19.43
C GLY A 70 -13.15 -7.18 17.98
N PRO A 71 -14.47 -7.10 17.74
CA PRO A 71 -15.09 -7.43 16.44
C PRO A 71 -14.70 -6.50 15.29
N ASN A 72 -14.31 -5.25 15.59
CA ASN A 72 -13.88 -4.28 14.58
C ASN A 72 -12.40 -3.92 14.69
N ARG A 73 -11.61 -4.73 15.40
CA ARG A 73 -10.19 -4.46 15.62
C ARG A 73 -9.39 -4.71 14.35
N LEU A 74 -8.48 -3.79 14.04
CA LEU A 74 -7.43 -4.02 13.06
C LEU A 74 -6.26 -4.78 13.71
N PHE A 75 -6.13 -6.06 13.38
CA PHE A 75 -5.08 -6.92 13.91
C PHE A 75 -3.78 -6.75 13.11
N ALA A 76 -2.65 -7.12 13.72
CA ALA A 76 -1.36 -7.17 13.05
C ALA A 76 -0.71 -8.55 13.21
N PRO A 77 0.23 -8.93 12.32
CA PRO A 77 1.03 -10.13 12.50
C PRO A 77 1.69 -10.19 13.90
N ARG A 78 1.79 -11.40 14.48
CA ARG A 78 2.18 -11.71 15.87
C ARG A 78 1.15 -11.39 16.94
N GLU A 79 0.07 -10.67 16.63
CA GLU A 79 -1.05 -10.54 17.55
C GLU A 79 -1.86 -11.84 17.62
N THR A 80 -2.68 -11.89 18.65
CA THR A 80 -3.54 -13.02 18.94
C THR A 80 -4.99 -12.59 18.81
N ILE A 81 -5.76 -13.32 18.02
CA ILE A 81 -7.21 -13.18 17.93
C ILE A 81 -7.81 -14.04 19.03
N THR A 82 -8.67 -13.42 19.84
CA THR A 82 -9.32 -14.05 20.99
C THR A 82 -10.82 -13.81 20.93
N GLY A 83 -11.56 -14.76 21.49
CA GLY A 83 -13.01 -14.73 21.49
C GLY A 83 -13.59 -15.98 22.13
N TYR A 84 -14.87 -16.21 21.87
CA TYR A 84 -15.58 -17.39 22.35
C TYR A 84 -16.54 -17.95 21.29
N VAL A 85 -16.93 -19.21 21.49
CA VAL A 85 -17.84 -19.94 20.63
C VAL A 85 -19.20 -20.05 21.32
N GLU A 86 -20.26 -19.63 20.65
CA GLU A 86 -21.65 -19.85 21.08
C GLU A 86 -22.26 -21.02 20.32
N GLY A 87 -23.12 -21.80 20.98
CA GLY A 87 -23.82 -22.92 20.35
C GLY A 87 -23.00 -24.22 20.28
N TRP A 88 -21.98 -24.34 21.13
CA TRP A 88 -21.27 -25.59 21.35
C TRP A 88 -21.57 -26.11 22.76
N ASP A 89 -22.15 -27.31 22.82
CA ASP A 89 -22.31 -28.04 24.07
C ASP A 89 -21.06 -28.90 24.28
N VAL A 90 -20.21 -28.52 25.24
CA VAL A 90 -18.97 -29.25 25.54
C VAL A 90 -19.23 -30.66 26.11
N THR A 91 -20.46 -30.98 26.52
CA THR A 91 -20.83 -32.29 27.07
C THR A 91 -21.36 -33.28 26.04
N SER A 92 -21.66 -32.82 24.82
CA SER A 92 -22.29 -33.62 23.77
C SER A 92 -21.33 -34.56 23.02
N GLY A 93 -20.02 -34.47 23.30
CA GLY A 93 -18.98 -35.17 22.55
C GLY A 93 -18.65 -34.53 21.19
N GLU A 94 -19.30 -33.41 20.85
CA GLU A 94 -18.97 -32.58 19.68
C GLU A 94 -17.64 -31.87 19.86
N GLN A 95 -16.95 -31.62 18.75
CA GLN A 95 -15.69 -30.90 18.70
C GLN A 95 -15.84 -29.63 17.88
N VAL A 96 -15.05 -28.61 18.22
CA VAL A 96 -15.02 -27.36 17.46
C VAL A 96 -13.60 -27.06 16.99
N HIS A 97 -13.50 -26.71 15.72
CA HIS A 97 -12.27 -26.25 15.09
C HIS A 97 -12.44 -24.79 14.69
N VAL A 98 -11.47 -23.95 15.05
CA VAL A 98 -11.42 -22.53 14.67
C VAL A 98 -10.26 -22.33 13.71
N ILE A 99 -10.56 -21.86 12.51
CA ILE A 99 -9.64 -21.83 11.38
C ILE A 99 -9.44 -20.40 10.92
N LEU A 100 -8.20 -19.90 10.97
CA LEU A 100 -7.78 -18.65 10.35
C LEU A 100 -7.26 -18.96 8.93
N GLU A 101 -7.97 -18.44 7.94
CA GLU A 101 -7.61 -18.52 6.52
C GLU A 101 -7.27 -17.12 6.00
N GLY A 102 -6.26 -17.03 5.14
CA GLY A 102 -5.94 -15.81 4.41
C GLY A 102 -5.60 -16.11 2.96
N ARG A 103 -6.06 -15.24 2.05
CA ARG A 103 -5.83 -15.40 0.61
C ARG A 103 -5.82 -14.05 -0.12
N ALA A 104 -5.24 -14.07 -1.32
CA ALA A 104 -5.22 -12.94 -2.24
C ALA A 104 -5.90 -13.35 -3.55
N LYS A 105 -6.93 -12.61 -3.98
CA LYS A 105 -7.63 -12.82 -5.26
C LYS A 105 -7.36 -11.65 -6.18
N SER A 106 -7.02 -11.94 -7.43
CA SER A 106 -6.76 -10.95 -8.46
C SER A 106 -7.49 -11.31 -9.74
N CYS A 107 -8.03 -10.30 -10.42
CA CYS A 107 -8.60 -10.46 -11.74
C CYS A 107 -8.14 -9.33 -12.65
N ALA A 108 -7.80 -9.66 -13.89
CA ALA A 108 -7.56 -8.67 -14.94
C ALA A 108 -8.27 -9.08 -16.22
N THR A 109 -8.99 -8.14 -16.83
CA THR A 109 -9.61 -8.29 -18.14
C THR A 109 -8.83 -7.48 -19.15
N ILE A 110 -8.33 -8.14 -20.19
CA ILE A 110 -7.51 -7.50 -21.24
C ILE A 110 -8.38 -7.25 -22.46
N ARG A 111 -8.50 -5.99 -22.87
CA ARG A 111 -9.30 -5.52 -24.01
C ARG A 111 -10.75 -6.02 -23.99
N GLY A 112 -11.34 -6.22 -22.81
CA GLY A 112 -12.70 -6.73 -22.63
C GLY A 112 -12.94 -8.16 -23.12
N LYS A 113 -11.88 -8.95 -23.36
CA LYS A 113 -11.99 -10.26 -24.03
C LYS A 113 -11.53 -11.45 -23.19
N VAL A 114 -10.54 -11.27 -22.33
CA VAL A 114 -9.94 -12.37 -21.58
C VAL A 114 -9.85 -12.00 -20.11
N ASP A 115 -10.58 -12.76 -19.29
CA ASP A 115 -10.53 -12.69 -17.83
C ASP A 115 -9.41 -13.59 -17.30
N TYR A 116 -8.36 -12.98 -16.77
CA TYR A 116 -7.31 -13.64 -16.02
C TYR A 116 -7.69 -13.59 -14.55
N ARG A 117 -8.04 -14.73 -13.95
CA ARG A 117 -8.41 -14.84 -12.53
C ARG A 117 -7.40 -15.69 -11.79
N ASP A 118 -7.01 -15.24 -10.62
CA ASP A 118 -6.08 -15.93 -9.75
C ASP A 118 -6.52 -15.81 -8.28
N ARG A 119 -6.21 -16.87 -7.52
CA ARG A 119 -6.33 -16.97 -6.06
C ARG A 119 -5.04 -17.57 -5.53
N THR A 120 -4.41 -16.89 -4.58
CA THR A 120 -3.17 -17.36 -3.94
C THR A 120 -3.39 -17.47 -2.44
N PRO A 121 -3.11 -18.64 -1.82
CA PRO A 121 -3.24 -18.82 -0.39
C PRO A 121 -2.09 -18.11 0.34
N LEU A 122 -2.39 -17.46 1.46
CA LEU A 122 -1.41 -16.72 2.27
C LEU A 122 -1.17 -17.38 3.64
N LEU A 123 -2.23 -17.93 4.25
CA LEU A 123 -2.13 -18.66 5.51
C LEU A 123 -3.31 -19.61 5.67
N TYR A 124 -3.09 -20.68 6.44
CA TYR A 124 -4.13 -21.58 6.89
C TYR A 124 -3.74 -22.17 8.24
N ARG A 125 -4.39 -21.72 9.31
CA ARG A 125 -4.14 -22.19 10.68
C ARG A 125 -5.42 -22.66 11.32
N ALA A 126 -5.42 -23.86 11.86
CA ALA A 126 -6.54 -24.39 12.63
C ALA A 126 -6.14 -24.56 14.09
N THR A 127 -7.05 -24.23 14.99
CA THR A 127 -6.97 -24.53 16.42
C THR A 127 -8.10 -25.48 16.76
N HIS A 128 -7.76 -26.59 17.38
CA HIS A 128 -8.74 -27.57 17.86
C HIS A 128 -9.12 -27.23 19.30
N LEU A 129 -10.42 -27.05 19.55
CA LEU A 129 -10.93 -26.84 20.90
C LEU A 129 -11.39 -28.18 21.46
N LYS A 130 -10.64 -28.69 22.43
CA LYS A 130 -10.98 -29.95 23.12
C LYS A 130 -12.03 -29.68 24.19
N PRO A 131 -13.13 -30.46 24.27
CA PRO A 131 -14.18 -30.25 25.25
C PRO A 131 -13.67 -30.19 26.70
N ASP A 132 -12.73 -31.07 27.05
CA ASP A 132 -12.19 -31.21 28.42
C ASP A 132 -11.40 -29.98 28.92
N GLU A 133 -10.93 -29.14 27.99
CA GLU A 133 -10.15 -27.94 28.29
C GLU A 133 -11.01 -26.67 28.37
N GLN A 134 -12.33 -26.79 28.11
CA GLN A 134 -13.23 -25.64 28.04
C GLN A 134 -14.01 -25.43 29.34
N GLY A 135 -14.15 -24.16 29.71
CA GLY A 135 -15.06 -23.73 30.77
C GLY A 135 -16.50 -23.58 30.28
N LEU A 136 -17.35 -23.00 31.12
CA LEU A 136 -18.76 -22.66 30.82
C LEU A 136 -18.93 -21.83 29.54
N VAL A 137 -17.92 -21.04 29.18
CA VAL A 137 -17.86 -20.25 27.94
C VAL A 137 -16.64 -20.74 27.17
N PRO A 138 -16.81 -21.54 26.09
CA PRO A 138 -15.69 -22.06 25.33
C PRO A 138 -14.92 -20.95 24.64
N ARG A 139 -13.64 -20.78 24.96
CA ARG A 139 -12.80 -19.69 24.44
C ARG A 139 -11.81 -20.22 23.44
N PHE A 140 -11.46 -19.38 22.47
CA PHE A 140 -10.41 -19.69 21.51
C PHE A 140 -9.33 -18.61 21.51
N GLU A 141 -8.15 -19.06 21.13
CA GLU A 141 -6.98 -18.23 20.93
C GLU A 141 -6.30 -18.67 19.64
N ILE A 142 -6.06 -17.75 18.70
CA ILE A 142 -5.31 -18.05 17.49
C ILE A 142 -4.29 -16.95 17.20
N LYS A 143 -3.01 -17.36 17.12
CA LYS A 143 -1.90 -16.45 16.86
C LYS A 143 -1.68 -16.26 15.37
N ILE A 144 -1.65 -14.99 14.95
CA ILE A 144 -1.41 -14.58 13.57
C ILE A 144 0.09 -14.74 13.27
N PRO A 145 0.49 -15.53 12.26
CA PRO A 145 1.90 -15.69 11.92
C PRO A 145 2.47 -14.38 11.36
N GLU A 146 3.79 -14.21 11.43
CA GLU A 146 4.45 -13.03 10.87
C GLU A 146 4.51 -13.05 9.33
N LYS A 147 4.57 -14.26 8.78
CA LYS A 147 4.94 -14.55 7.40
C LYS A 147 3.91 -15.46 6.75
N VAL A 148 3.83 -15.38 5.43
CA VAL A 148 3.09 -16.33 4.61
C VAL A 148 3.60 -17.75 4.86
N GLN A 149 2.67 -18.68 5.03
CA GLN A 149 2.96 -20.05 5.42
C GLN A 149 3.46 -20.88 4.23
N TYR A 150 4.42 -21.77 4.49
CA TYR A 150 4.92 -22.74 3.52
C TYR A 150 3.94 -23.91 3.35
N GLY A 151 4.01 -24.62 2.22
CA GLY A 151 3.30 -25.89 2.04
C GLY A 151 1.78 -25.79 1.80
N LEU A 152 1.23 -24.58 1.61
CA LEU A 152 -0.21 -24.36 1.41
C LEU A 152 -0.76 -25.03 0.14
N GLY A 153 0.08 -25.38 -0.84
CA GLY A 153 -0.33 -26.16 -2.02
C GLY A 153 -0.86 -27.57 -1.69
N ARG A 154 -0.59 -28.09 -0.48
CA ARG A 154 -1.15 -29.37 -0.02
C ARG A 154 -2.62 -29.26 0.39
N VAL A 155 -3.09 -28.07 0.81
CA VAL A 155 -4.48 -27.84 1.26
C VAL A 155 -5.46 -28.10 0.12
N ASN A 156 -5.13 -27.66 -1.10
CA ASN A 156 -6.02 -27.80 -2.26
C ASN A 156 -6.06 -29.23 -2.82
N LYS A 157 -5.03 -30.05 -2.59
CA LYS A 157 -5.06 -31.48 -2.97
C LYS A 157 -6.14 -32.28 -2.23
N LEU A 158 -6.69 -31.70 -1.15
CA LEU A 158 -7.74 -32.30 -0.33
C LEU A 158 -9.14 -31.96 -0.85
N LEU A 159 -9.24 -31.09 -1.86
CA LEU A 159 -10.47 -30.69 -2.52
C LEU A 159 -10.63 -31.38 -3.88
N ASN A 160 -11.87 -31.53 -4.34
CA ASN A 160 -12.18 -32.20 -5.61
C ASN A 160 -11.63 -31.37 -6.80
N GLN A 161 -10.67 -31.95 -7.54
CA GLN A 161 -9.73 -31.22 -8.41
C GLN A 161 -10.39 -30.49 -9.61
N ASP A 162 -11.52 -31.00 -10.12
CA ASP A 162 -12.05 -30.59 -11.43
C ASP A 162 -12.56 -29.13 -11.51
N ALA A 163 -12.94 -28.53 -10.37
CA ALA A 163 -13.48 -27.17 -10.32
C ALA A 163 -12.54 -26.16 -9.63
N ILE A 164 -11.52 -26.63 -8.90
CA ILE A 164 -10.75 -25.80 -7.96
C ILE A 164 -9.37 -25.47 -8.54
N ASP A 165 -8.71 -26.39 -9.26
CA ASP A 165 -7.34 -26.18 -9.74
C ASP A 165 -7.18 -25.06 -10.80
N ARG A 166 -8.26 -24.58 -11.42
CA ARG A 166 -8.14 -23.64 -12.56
C ARG A 166 -7.78 -22.20 -12.18
N TYR A 167 -7.88 -21.84 -10.90
CA TYR A 167 -7.67 -20.45 -10.45
C TYR A 167 -6.85 -20.35 -9.17
N TRP A 168 -6.41 -21.46 -8.56
CA TRP A 168 -5.48 -21.40 -7.43
C TRP A 168 -4.03 -21.44 -7.92
N THR A 169 -3.25 -20.41 -7.61
CA THR A 169 -1.81 -20.38 -7.88
C THR A 169 -1.01 -20.60 -6.61
N HIS A 170 -0.13 -21.58 -6.67
CA HIS A 170 0.79 -21.93 -5.58
C HIS A 170 2.24 -21.56 -5.90
N GLU A 171 2.54 -21.33 -7.18
CA GLU A 171 3.89 -21.10 -7.68
C GLU A 171 3.92 -19.88 -8.58
N TRP A 172 4.84 -18.98 -8.24
CA TRP A 172 5.04 -17.70 -8.88
C TRP A 172 6.48 -17.60 -9.36
N ASN A 173 6.67 -17.22 -10.63
CA ASN A 173 8.04 -16.97 -11.11
C ASN A 173 8.62 -15.73 -10.42
N GLU A 174 9.93 -15.61 -10.40
CA GLU A 174 10.58 -14.38 -9.95
C GLU A 174 10.16 -13.20 -10.85
N MET A 175 9.67 -12.11 -10.26
CA MET A 175 9.30 -10.90 -10.96
C MET A 175 9.31 -9.73 -9.99
N TRP A 176 10.20 -8.77 -10.20
CA TRP A 176 10.23 -7.57 -9.37
C TRP A 176 8.99 -6.70 -9.62
N PRO A 177 8.36 -6.10 -8.59
CA PRO A 177 8.72 -6.11 -7.16
C PRO A 177 7.96 -7.18 -6.34
N TYR A 178 7.36 -8.18 -6.99
CA TYR A 178 6.58 -9.23 -6.34
C TYR A 178 7.48 -10.24 -5.61
N GLU A 179 6.88 -10.92 -4.64
CA GLU A 179 7.50 -12.09 -4.02
C GLU A 179 7.23 -13.33 -4.88
N HIS A 180 8.11 -14.33 -4.80
CA HIS A 180 8.00 -15.57 -5.57
C HIS A 180 7.89 -16.82 -4.68
N GLU A 181 8.49 -16.77 -3.48
CA GLU A 181 8.46 -17.84 -2.49
C GLU A 181 7.70 -17.44 -1.22
N ALA A 182 7.19 -18.45 -0.51
CA ALA A 182 6.60 -18.28 0.81
C ALA A 182 7.62 -17.80 1.86
N GLY A 183 7.13 -17.41 3.04
CA GLY A 183 7.96 -16.85 4.10
C GLY A 183 8.23 -15.35 4.00
N HIS A 184 7.68 -14.68 2.99
CA HIS A 184 7.61 -13.21 2.96
C HIS A 184 6.59 -12.70 4.02
N PRO A 185 6.65 -11.43 4.44
CA PRO A 185 5.71 -10.87 5.42
C PRO A 185 4.25 -10.98 4.97
N LEU A 186 3.32 -11.18 5.91
CA LEU A 186 1.89 -11.16 5.59
C LEU A 186 1.46 -9.76 5.07
N PRO A 187 0.76 -9.69 3.92
CA PRO A 187 0.22 -8.43 3.41
C PRO A 187 -0.99 -7.96 4.24
N PRO A 188 -1.29 -6.64 4.25
CA PRO A 188 -2.49 -6.13 4.91
C PRO A 188 -3.75 -6.56 4.13
N SER A 189 -4.89 -6.57 4.81
CA SER A 189 -6.19 -6.61 4.16
C SER A 189 -6.32 -5.42 3.22
N MET A 190 -6.76 -5.66 1.99
CA MET A 190 -6.80 -4.64 0.94
C MET A 190 -7.94 -4.94 -0.02
N VAL A 191 -8.58 -3.88 -0.52
CA VAL A 191 -9.47 -3.94 -1.68
C VAL A 191 -8.94 -3.00 -2.75
N LEU A 192 -8.66 -3.55 -3.92
CA LEU A 192 -8.38 -2.84 -5.17
C LEU A 192 -9.67 -2.90 -6.01
N PRO A 193 -10.48 -1.82 -6.04
CA PRO A 193 -11.67 -1.78 -6.89
C PRO A 193 -11.26 -1.86 -8.36
N THR A 194 -12.22 -2.15 -9.24
CA THR A 194 -11.98 -2.17 -10.69
C THR A 194 -11.35 -0.86 -11.14
N ARG A 195 -10.15 -0.95 -11.70
CA ARG A 195 -9.41 0.16 -12.26
C ARG A 195 -9.06 -0.13 -13.70
N THR A 196 -9.18 0.88 -14.53
CA THR A 196 -8.82 0.81 -15.93
C THR A 196 -7.51 1.53 -16.16
N THR A 197 -6.57 0.88 -16.85
CA THR A 197 -5.41 1.56 -17.44
C THR A 197 -5.60 1.62 -18.94
N HIS A 198 -5.69 2.82 -19.50
CA HIS A 198 -5.66 3.05 -20.93
C HIS A 198 -4.21 3.24 -21.38
N THR A 199 -3.55 2.16 -21.80
CA THR A 199 -2.26 2.26 -22.48
C THR A 199 -2.46 2.27 -24.00
N LEU A 200 -1.49 2.81 -24.75
CA LEU A 200 -1.50 2.80 -26.22
C LEU A 200 -1.64 1.38 -26.81
N PHE A 201 -1.32 0.35 -26.03
CA PHE A 201 -1.24 -1.03 -26.51
C PHE A 201 -2.30 -1.95 -25.89
N GLU A 202 -2.81 -1.74 -24.67
CA GLU A 202 -3.92 -2.52 -24.10
C GLU A 202 -4.78 -1.67 -23.13
N ALA A 203 -6.10 -1.74 -23.30
CA ALA A 203 -7.05 -1.35 -22.24
C ALA A 203 -7.16 -2.54 -21.29
N ILE A 204 -6.80 -2.34 -20.02
CA ILE A 204 -6.84 -3.38 -18.99
C ILE A 204 -7.72 -2.90 -17.86
N ASP A 205 -8.69 -3.71 -17.50
CA ASP A 205 -9.51 -3.55 -16.29
C ASP A 205 -9.03 -4.55 -15.25
N GLY A 206 -8.66 -4.10 -14.06
CA GLY A 206 -8.17 -4.98 -13.01
C GLY A 206 -8.79 -4.68 -11.66
N TRP A 207 -9.08 -5.73 -10.90
CA TRP A 207 -9.52 -5.66 -9.52
C TRP A 207 -8.85 -6.74 -8.70
N GLY A 208 -8.90 -6.59 -7.39
CA GLY A 208 -8.35 -7.61 -6.51
C GLY A 208 -8.57 -7.28 -5.04
N TYR A 209 -8.34 -8.26 -4.18
CA TYR A 209 -8.38 -8.04 -2.75
C TYR A 209 -7.50 -9.06 -2.02
N ILE A 210 -7.16 -8.71 -0.79
CA ILE A 210 -6.47 -9.55 0.18
C ILE A 210 -7.37 -9.62 1.40
N GLU A 211 -7.78 -10.83 1.77
CA GLU A 211 -8.71 -11.05 2.85
C GLU A 211 -8.21 -12.12 3.83
N TYR A 212 -8.71 -12.00 5.06
CA TYR A 212 -8.50 -12.96 6.13
C TYR A 212 -9.84 -13.23 6.80
N LYS A 213 -10.03 -14.44 7.31
CA LYS A 213 -11.27 -14.82 7.97
C LYS A 213 -11.07 -15.90 9.00
N LEU A 214 -11.98 -15.93 9.96
CA LEU A 214 -12.13 -16.99 10.91
C LEU A 214 -13.35 -17.83 10.57
N THR A 215 -13.15 -19.14 10.51
CA THR A 215 -14.19 -20.13 10.29
C THR A 215 -14.24 -21.07 11.49
N ALA A 216 -15.38 -21.14 12.18
CA ALA A 216 -15.67 -22.21 13.12
C ALA A 216 -16.36 -23.36 12.40
N VAL A 217 -15.95 -24.57 12.72
CA VAL A 217 -16.62 -25.80 12.29
C VAL A 217 -16.87 -26.64 13.52
N ARG A 218 -18.14 -26.97 13.78
CA ARG A 218 -18.54 -27.99 14.75
C ARG A 218 -18.66 -29.32 14.03
N SER A 219 -18.06 -30.35 14.60
CA SER A 219 -18.04 -31.70 14.02
C SER A 219 -18.24 -32.77 15.08
N THR A 220 -18.77 -33.91 14.65
CA THR A 220 -18.79 -35.16 15.44
C THR A 220 -17.74 -36.12 14.91
N VAL A 221 -17.24 -36.99 15.79
CA VAL A 221 -16.30 -38.05 15.42
C VAL A 221 -17.09 -39.24 14.91
N THR A 222 -16.81 -39.70 13.70
CA THR A 222 -17.41 -40.92 13.14
C THR A 222 -16.71 -42.17 13.68
N GLU A 223 -17.33 -43.34 13.49
CA GLU A 223 -16.73 -44.65 13.83
C GLU A 223 -15.38 -44.92 13.14
N SER A 224 -15.07 -44.15 12.09
CA SER A 224 -13.81 -44.23 11.32
C SER A 224 -12.70 -43.29 11.82
N ASP A 225 -12.86 -42.66 12.99
CA ASP A 225 -11.95 -41.62 13.53
C ASP A 225 -11.74 -40.43 12.58
N THR A 226 -12.80 -40.09 11.83
CA THR A 226 -12.85 -38.90 10.96
C THR A 226 -13.87 -37.90 11.47
N PHE A 227 -13.64 -36.62 11.20
CA PHE A 227 -14.55 -35.56 11.60
C PHE A 227 -15.66 -35.35 10.56
N LEU A 228 -16.92 -35.47 11.00
CA LEU A 228 -18.10 -35.12 10.21
C LEU A 228 -18.57 -33.70 10.57
N PRO A 229 -18.45 -32.71 9.67
CA PRO A 229 -18.85 -31.33 9.96
C PRO A 229 -20.37 -31.15 9.94
N GLU A 230 -20.91 -30.54 11.00
CA GLU A 230 -22.35 -30.37 11.20
C GLU A 230 -22.81 -28.91 11.10
N ALA A 231 -22.04 -28.00 11.69
CA ALA A 231 -22.34 -26.57 11.69
C ALA A 231 -21.09 -25.75 11.39
N THR A 232 -21.26 -24.65 10.68
CA THR A 232 -20.16 -23.77 10.29
C THR A 232 -20.55 -22.30 10.43
N PHE A 233 -19.60 -21.47 10.85
CA PHE A 233 -19.79 -20.02 10.97
C PHE A 233 -18.52 -19.28 10.58
N GLN A 234 -18.64 -18.19 9.84
CA GLN A 234 -17.50 -17.44 9.30
C GLN A 234 -17.60 -15.96 9.65
N ILE A 235 -16.47 -15.33 9.97
CA ILE A 235 -16.34 -13.89 10.20
C ILE A 235 -15.08 -13.33 9.53
N PRO A 236 -15.14 -12.12 8.94
CA PRO A 236 -13.97 -11.48 8.36
C PRO A 236 -12.99 -11.01 9.45
N ILE A 237 -11.70 -11.02 9.12
CA ILE A 237 -10.62 -10.52 9.94
C ILE A 237 -9.82 -9.50 9.14
N TRP A 238 -9.55 -8.35 9.77
CA TRP A 238 -8.84 -7.25 9.14
C TRP A 238 -7.42 -7.19 9.67
N LEU A 239 -6.45 -7.32 8.76
CA LEU A 239 -5.03 -7.27 9.08
C LEU A 239 -4.37 -6.00 8.52
N THR A 240 -3.44 -5.45 9.27
CA THR A 240 -2.42 -4.52 8.78
C THR A 240 -1.08 -5.23 8.62
N THR A 241 -0.03 -4.55 8.17
CA THR A 241 1.33 -5.12 8.16
C THR A 241 1.92 -5.22 9.56
N LEU A 242 3.04 -5.93 9.71
CA LEU A 242 3.74 -6.03 10.99
C LEU A 242 4.03 -4.64 11.57
N ARG A 243 3.54 -4.38 12.79
CA ARG A 243 3.83 -3.15 13.52
C ARG A 243 5.29 -3.17 13.98
N LEU A 244 6.02 -2.11 13.64
CA LEU A 244 7.39 -1.93 14.10
C LEU A 244 7.40 -1.41 15.55
N PRO A 245 8.40 -1.78 16.37
CA PRO A 245 8.62 -1.16 17.67
C PRO A 245 8.74 0.38 17.58
N ALA A 246 8.19 1.10 18.56
CA ALA A 246 8.09 2.56 18.52
C ALA A 246 9.46 3.25 18.39
N ASP A 247 10.46 2.78 19.15
CA ASP A 247 11.85 3.22 19.08
C ASP A 247 12.44 3.04 17.67
N LYS A 248 12.10 1.94 17.00
CA LYS A 248 12.54 1.67 15.63
C LYS A 248 11.87 2.61 14.63
N VAL A 249 10.57 2.89 14.80
CA VAL A 249 9.84 3.86 13.97
C VAL A 249 10.41 5.26 14.12
N GLU A 250 10.58 5.74 15.36
CA GLU A 250 11.16 7.06 15.63
C GLU A 250 12.56 7.22 15.03
N ASN A 251 13.38 6.16 15.10
CA ASN A 251 14.70 6.19 14.50
C ASN A 251 14.69 6.16 12.96
N LEU A 252 13.71 5.49 12.34
CA LEU A 252 13.55 5.46 10.88
C LEU A 252 12.90 6.75 10.34
N MET A 253 12.05 7.42 11.13
CA MET A 253 11.45 8.71 10.75
C MET A 253 12.47 9.84 10.67
N LYS A 254 13.63 9.71 11.32
CA LYS A 254 14.77 10.63 11.17
C LYS A 254 15.45 10.52 9.81
N ASP A 255 15.13 9.51 9.01
CA ASP A 255 15.73 9.32 7.71
C ASP A 255 15.04 10.18 6.66
N GLU A 256 15.84 11.07 6.08
CA GLU A 256 15.37 12.04 5.11
C GLU A 256 16.06 11.85 3.76
N VAL A 257 15.38 12.29 2.71
CA VAL A 257 15.93 12.48 1.37
C VAL A 257 16.00 13.97 1.14
N THR A 258 17.18 14.46 0.77
CA THR A 258 17.34 15.85 0.34
C THR A 258 17.55 15.87 -1.17
N ALA A 259 16.66 16.56 -1.86
CA ALA A 259 16.85 16.93 -3.26
C ALA A 259 17.40 18.35 -3.33
N THR A 260 18.34 18.57 -4.24
CA THR A 260 18.96 19.88 -4.45
C THR A 260 18.85 20.28 -5.90
N GLN A 261 18.50 21.53 -6.17
CA GLN A 261 18.46 22.09 -7.52
C GLN A 261 19.09 23.48 -7.53
N GLU A 262 20.05 23.69 -8.43
CA GLU A 262 20.59 25.02 -8.70
C GLU A 262 19.61 25.79 -9.58
N LEU A 263 19.24 26.97 -9.14
CA LEU A 263 18.28 27.86 -9.78
C LEU A 263 18.93 29.22 -10.03
N SER A 264 18.39 29.95 -11.00
CA SER A 264 18.89 31.28 -11.33
C SER A 264 17.75 32.24 -11.68
N ILE A 265 17.90 33.48 -11.23
CA ILE A 265 16.98 34.58 -11.52
C ILE A 265 17.74 35.60 -12.34
N GLN A 266 17.39 35.70 -13.62
CA GLN A 266 17.94 36.70 -14.53
C GLN A 266 16.93 37.83 -14.73
N THR A 267 17.26 39.03 -14.24
CA THR A 267 16.41 40.22 -14.42
C THR A 267 17.11 41.52 -14.08
N LEU A 268 16.87 42.57 -14.89
CA LEU A 268 17.30 43.95 -14.61
C LEU A 268 16.83 44.48 -13.24
N LYS A 269 15.78 43.89 -12.65
CA LYS A 269 15.28 44.30 -11.33
C LYS A 269 16.27 44.02 -10.20
N LEU A 270 17.28 43.17 -10.41
CA LEU A 270 18.36 42.98 -9.44
C LEU A 270 19.22 44.25 -9.25
N LEU A 271 19.36 45.08 -10.29
CA LEU A 271 20.16 46.32 -10.24
C LEU A 271 19.36 47.53 -9.77
N SER A 272 18.04 47.40 -9.59
CA SER A 272 17.18 48.56 -9.36
C SER A 272 16.10 48.29 -8.32
N GLU A 273 16.02 49.18 -7.34
CA GLU A 273 14.95 49.16 -6.33
C GLU A 273 13.61 49.67 -6.90
N ARG A 274 13.60 50.30 -8.09
CA ARG A 274 12.39 50.83 -8.73
C ARG A 274 11.59 49.75 -9.45
N LYS A 275 10.28 49.94 -9.55
CA LYS A 275 9.43 49.11 -10.43
C LYS A 275 9.83 49.36 -11.90
N LEU A 276 10.19 48.29 -12.60
CA LEU A 276 10.44 48.34 -14.04
C LEU A 276 9.15 48.67 -14.79
N SER A 277 9.24 49.49 -15.83
CA SER A 277 8.15 49.75 -16.77
C SER A 277 7.85 48.51 -17.62
N PHE A 278 6.64 48.44 -18.20
CA PHE A 278 6.24 47.30 -19.03
C PHE A 278 7.19 47.05 -20.22
N GLY A 279 7.67 48.13 -20.86
CA GLY A 279 8.67 48.04 -21.93
C GLY A 279 10.02 47.50 -21.46
N GLU A 280 10.46 47.87 -20.24
CA GLU A 280 11.67 47.32 -19.63
C GLU A 280 11.51 45.85 -19.25
N ILE A 281 10.34 45.44 -18.74
CA ILE A 281 10.03 44.03 -18.43
C ILE A 281 10.06 43.17 -19.70
N LEU A 282 9.45 43.65 -20.79
CA LEU A 282 9.48 42.96 -22.07
C LEU A 282 10.92 42.85 -22.60
N ARG A 283 11.67 43.96 -22.60
CA ARG A 283 13.08 43.93 -23.04
C ARG A 283 13.93 42.99 -22.18
N ASP A 284 13.75 43.02 -20.86
CA ASP A 284 14.43 42.15 -19.90
C ASP A 284 14.19 40.67 -20.16
N ALA A 285 13.00 40.29 -20.63
CA ALA A 285 12.68 38.92 -20.98
C ALA A 285 13.46 38.38 -22.20
N PHE A 286 13.96 39.27 -23.07
CA PHE A 286 14.69 38.91 -24.29
C PHE A 286 16.19 39.26 -24.24
N THR A 287 16.66 39.94 -23.19
CA THR A 287 18.07 40.30 -23.04
C THR A 287 18.87 39.28 -22.25
N THR A 288 19.90 38.73 -22.89
CA THR A 288 20.86 37.81 -22.26
C THR A 288 21.89 38.51 -21.38
N THR A 289 21.94 39.84 -21.41
CA THR A 289 22.89 40.68 -20.66
C THR A 289 22.38 41.12 -19.29
N SER A 290 21.13 40.79 -18.94
CA SER A 290 20.57 41.08 -17.63
C SER A 290 21.38 40.41 -16.51
N PRO A 291 21.54 41.07 -15.35
CA PRO A 291 22.22 40.48 -14.19
C PRO A 291 21.49 39.20 -13.76
N CYS A 292 22.26 38.26 -13.19
CA CYS A 292 21.76 36.94 -12.82
C CYS A 292 22.19 36.60 -11.40
N PHE A 293 21.23 36.18 -10.58
CA PHE A 293 21.43 35.69 -9.22
C PHE A 293 21.27 34.17 -9.19
N TYR A 294 22.23 33.44 -8.62
CA TYR A 294 22.21 31.97 -8.51
C TYR A 294 22.02 31.53 -7.07
N PHE A 295 21.15 30.56 -6.85
CA PHE A 295 20.90 29.98 -5.54
C PHE A 295 20.58 28.48 -5.66
N GLY A 296 20.96 27.72 -4.64
CA GLY A 296 20.63 26.30 -4.53
C GLY A 296 19.40 26.15 -3.65
N ALA A 297 18.32 25.60 -4.20
CA ALA A 297 17.16 25.20 -3.44
C ALA A 297 17.35 23.76 -2.94
N ARG A 298 17.03 23.52 -1.66
CA ARG A 298 17.06 22.20 -1.04
C ARG A 298 15.68 21.88 -0.50
N VAL A 299 15.17 20.70 -0.86
CA VAL A 299 13.91 20.17 -0.34
C VAL A 299 14.20 18.84 0.34
N THR A 300 13.92 18.78 1.64
CA THR A 300 14.16 17.64 2.49
C THR A 300 12.83 17.01 2.88
N THR A 301 12.67 15.73 2.58
CA THR A 301 11.43 14.96 2.79
C THR A 301 11.71 13.66 3.56
N PRO A 302 10.77 13.17 4.39
CA PRO A 302 10.95 11.92 5.11
C PRO A 302 10.94 10.71 4.16
N LYS A 303 11.73 9.67 4.49
CA LYS A 303 11.69 8.35 3.80
C LYS A 303 10.58 7.45 4.31
N LEU A 304 10.13 7.68 5.54
CA LEU A 304 9.17 6.83 6.23
C LEU A 304 7.98 7.66 6.72
N ALA A 305 6.79 7.11 6.60
CA ALA A 305 5.54 7.69 7.05
C ALA A 305 4.71 6.67 7.84
N VAL A 306 3.90 7.19 8.76
CA VAL A 306 2.91 6.40 9.51
C VAL A 306 1.52 6.99 9.23
N PRO A 307 0.51 6.16 8.90
CA PRO A 307 -0.85 6.65 8.66
C PRO A 307 -1.38 7.51 9.81
N GLY A 308 -2.03 8.63 9.48
CA GLY A 308 -2.57 9.61 10.42
C GLY A 308 -1.53 10.47 11.15
N THR A 309 -0.26 10.45 10.72
CA THR A 309 0.79 11.32 11.26
C THR A 309 1.13 12.45 10.30
N ASN A 310 1.85 13.45 10.81
CA ASN A 310 2.31 14.60 10.06
C ASN A 310 3.64 14.31 9.39
N LEU A 311 3.72 14.60 8.09
CA LEU A 311 4.93 14.61 7.30
C LEU A 311 5.47 16.03 7.27
N GLU A 312 6.70 16.22 7.74
CA GLU A 312 7.39 17.49 7.73
C GLU A 312 8.30 17.58 6.50
N ILE A 313 8.11 18.62 5.71
CA ILE A 313 8.93 18.87 4.52
C ILE A 313 9.64 20.20 4.74
N SER A 314 10.97 20.16 4.73
CA SER A 314 11.81 21.32 4.98
C SER A 314 12.36 21.85 3.67
N ILE A 315 12.24 23.16 3.47
CA ILE A 315 12.76 23.89 2.31
C ILE A 315 13.79 24.89 2.80
N SER A 316 14.99 24.86 2.24
CA SER A 316 16.03 25.85 2.51
C SER A 316 16.68 26.31 1.21
N ILE A 317 17.32 27.46 1.25
CA ILE A 317 18.05 28.01 0.10
C ILE A 317 19.46 28.42 0.53
N ASP A 318 20.42 28.22 -0.37
CA ASP A 318 21.80 28.66 -0.20
C ASP A 318 22.20 29.55 -1.38
N VAL A 319 22.95 30.62 -1.10
CA VAL A 319 23.48 31.48 -2.14
C VAL A 319 24.62 30.75 -2.86
N LEU A 320 24.54 30.66 -4.18
CA LEU A 320 25.61 30.07 -4.98
C LEU A 320 26.57 31.16 -5.46
N PRO A 321 27.88 30.87 -5.60
CA PRO A 321 28.81 31.81 -6.18
C PRO A 321 28.41 32.13 -7.64
N PRO A 322 28.66 33.36 -8.11
CA PRO A 322 28.47 33.69 -9.52
C PRO A 322 29.45 32.89 -10.40
N PRO A 323 29.18 32.73 -11.71
CA PRO A 323 30.10 32.10 -12.64
C PRO A 323 31.48 32.74 -12.61
N ALA A 324 32.53 31.96 -12.90
CA ALA A 324 33.91 32.41 -12.86
C ALA A 324 34.12 33.73 -13.66
N GLY A 325 34.81 34.69 -13.04
CA GLY A 325 35.06 36.01 -13.61
C GLY A 325 33.91 37.02 -13.46
N LYS A 326 32.83 36.69 -12.75
CA LYS A 326 31.73 37.60 -12.40
C LYS A 326 31.63 37.77 -10.89
N LEU A 327 31.10 38.91 -10.45
CA LEU A 327 30.76 39.19 -9.05
C LEU A 327 29.29 39.62 -8.97
N TYR A 328 28.65 39.35 -7.84
CA TYR A 328 27.35 39.95 -7.54
C TYR A 328 27.55 41.43 -7.23
N ASN A 329 27.32 42.28 -8.22
CA ASN A 329 27.40 43.73 -8.10
C ASN A 329 26.04 44.36 -7.76
N PHE A 330 25.20 43.61 -7.04
CA PHE A 330 23.86 44.00 -6.62
C PHE A 330 23.54 43.41 -5.25
N PRO A 331 22.63 44.02 -4.46
CA PRO A 331 22.20 43.46 -3.19
C PRO A 331 21.48 42.11 -3.40
N LEU A 332 21.73 41.14 -2.53
CA LEU A 332 21.07 39.84 -2.60
C LEU A 332 19.54 40.02 -2.50
N PRO A 333 18.75 39.42 -3.39
CA PRO A 333 17.31 39.59 -3.37
C PRO A 333 16.66 38.74 -2.28
N ASP A 334 15.53 39.22 -1.76
CA ASP A 334 14.61 38.36 -1.01
C ASP A 334 14.05 37.27 -1.92
N ILE A 335 13.99 36.03 -1.42
CA ILE A 335 13.39 34.90 -2.12
C ILE A 335 12.15 34.44 -1.38
N LYS A 336 11.00 34.53 -2.02
CA LYS A 336 9.71 34.14 -1.47
C LYS A 336 9.25 32.80 -2.04
N ILE A 337 8.69 31.93 -1.21
CA ILE A 337 7.93 30.78 -1.70
C ILE A 337 6.55 31.30 -2.10
N GLN A 338 6.23 31.27 -3.38
CA GLN A 338 4.95 31.74 -3.88
C GLN A 338 3.86 30.69 -3.64
N SER A 339 4.12 29.47 -4.10
CA SER A 339 3.22 28.34 -3.95
C SER A 339 4.02 27.07 -3.73
N LEU A 340 3.35 26.11 -3.12
CA LEU A 340 3.89 24.80 -2.81
C LEU A 340 2.80 23.76 -3.03
N SER A 341 3.10 22.81 -3.90
CA SER A 341 2.19 21.72 -4.23
C SER A 341 2.84 20.40 -3.83
N PHE A 342 2.06 19.58 -3.14
CA PHE A 342 2.43 18.26 -2.71
C PHE A 342 1.45 17.23 -3.21
N ARG A 343 2.00 16.09 -3.58
CA ARG A 343 1.20 14.94 -3.99
C ARG A 343 1.84 13.67 -3.46
N ILE A 344 1.06 12.90 -2.71
CA ILE A 344 1.42 11.53 -2.34
C ILE A 344 0.66 10.62 -3.29
N ARG A 345 1.43 9.97 -4.16
CA ARG A 345 0.91 9.02 -5.15
C ARG A 345 1.08 7.61 -4.65
N SER A 346 -0.01 6.86 -4.64
CA SER A 346 0.02 5.41 -4.44
C SER A 346 0.21 4.71 -5.78
N TYR A 347 1.06 3.70 -5.78
CA TYR A 347 1.25 2.77 -6.88
C TYR A 347 0.88 1.38 -6.37
N GLN A 348 0.02 0.70 -7.12
CA GLN A 348 -0.49 -0.62 -6.77
C GLN A 348 -0.26 -1.56 -7.93
N GLY A 349 0.53 -2.60 -7.70
CA GLY A 349 0.73 -3.66 -8.66
C GLY A 349 -0.31 -4.76 -8.50
N LEU A 350 -0.79 -5.25 -9.64
CA LEU A 350 -1.59 -6.45 -9.78
C LEU A 350 -0.83 -7.40 -10.71
N ARG A 351 -0.63 -8.64 -10.28
CA ARG A 351 -0.05 -9.69 -11.12
C ARG A 351 -1.04 -10.84 -11.21
N VAL A 352 -1.26 -11.33 -12.43
CA VAL A 352 -2.22 -12.38 -12.74
C VAL A 352 -1.54 -13.51 -13.51
N LYS A 353 -2.05 -14.71 -13.32
CA LYS A 353 -1.67 -15.93 -14.06
C LYS A 353 -2.88 -16.36 -14.89
N GLY A 354 -2.67 -16.66 -16.18
CA GLY A 354 -3.75 -17.14 -17.05
C GLY A 354 -4.03 -18.62 -16.84
N ALA A 355 -5.29 -19.04 -17.07
CA ALA A 355 -5.75 -20.42 -16.91
C ALA A 355 -5.05 -21.44 -17.84
N LEU A 356 -4.25 -20.98 -18.81
CA LEU A 356 -3.56 -21.80 -19.80
C LEU A 356 -2.14 -21.27 -20.03
N PHE A 357 -1.20 -21.64 -19.16
CA PHE A 357 0.27 -21.55 -19.31
C PHE A 357 0.83 -20.29 -20.02
N THR A 358 0.19 -19.15 -19.84
CA THR A 358 0.65 -17.87 -20.39
C THR A 358 1.56 -17.20 -19.39
N GLU A 359 2.58 -16.50 -19.91
CA GLU A 359 3.52 -15.72 -19.11
C GLU A 359 2.77 -14.89 -18.05
N ASN A 360 3.35 -14.82 -16.85
CA ASN A 360 2.82 -13.98 -15.79
C ASN A 360 2.70 -12.54 -16.29
N ARG A 361 1.51 -11.95 -16.18
CA ARG A 361 1.31 -10.54 -16.52
C ARG A 361 1.26 -9.72 -15.25
N SER A 362 1.88 -8.55 -15.29
CA SER A 362 1.79 -7.58 -14.21
C SER A 362 1.37 -6.21 -14.73
N PHE A 363 0.56 -5.54 -13.93
CA PHE A 363 -0.04 -4.26 -14.24
C PHE A 363 0.17 -3.34 -13.04
N THR A 364 0.45 -2.07 -13.27
CA THR A 364 0.61 -1.09 -12.20
C THR A 364 -0.45 -0.01 -12.34
N PHE A 365 -1.33 0.06 -11.35
CA PHE A 365 -2.35 1.08 -11.23
C PHE A 365 -1.80 2.25 -10.41
N LYS A 366 -2.00 3.46 -10.94
CA LYS A 366 -1.65 4.70 -10.26
C LYS A 366 -2.90 5.31 -9.66
N SER A 367 -2.82 5.77 -8.42
CA SER A 367 -3.93 6.48 -7.77
C SER A 367 -3.37 7.55 -6.84
N ASP A 368 -3.85 8.78 -7.01
CA ASP A 368 -3.54 9.89 -6.11
C ASP A 368 -4.30 9.65 -4.79
N GLU A 369 -3.57 9.50 -3.67
CA GLU A 369 -4.19 9.27 -2.36
C GLU A 369 -4.25 10.56 -1.52
N LEU A 370 -3.39 11.53 -1.82
CA LEU A 370 -3.43 12.85 -1.21
C LEU A 370 -2.80 13.90 -2.13
N SER A 371 -3.49 15.01 -2.36
CA SER A 371 -2.90 16.21 -2.95
C SER A 371 -3.23 17.41 -2.09
N SER A 372 -2.23 18.24 -1.83
CA SER A 372 -2.38 19.50 -1.11
C SER A 372 -1.58 20.56 -1.86
N SER A 373 -2.27 21.63 -2.25
CA SER A 373 -1.61 22.84 -2.73
C SER A 373 -1.83 23.94 -1.71
N LYS A 374 -0.76 24.64 -1.35
CA LYS A 374 -0.77 25.76 -0.41
C LYS A 374 -0.08 26.95 -1.04
N ASP A 375 -0.77 28.07 -1.11
CA ASP A 375 -0.13 29.36 -1.31
C ASP A 375 0.56 29.75 0.00
N LEU A 376 1.85 30.09 -0.07
CA LEU A 376 2.66 30.42 1.11
C LEU A 376 3.20 31.84 1.04
N PRO A 377 2.34 32.86 0.86
CA PRO A 377 2.79 34.20 0.52
C PRO A 377 3.62 34.88 1.62
N THR A 378 3.64 34.35 2.84
CA THR A 378 4.38 34.88 4.00
C THR A 378 5.76 34.22 4.17
N SER A 379 6.07 33.16 3.41
CA SER A 379 7.32 32.42 3.53
C SER A 379 8.41 33.07 2.67
N THR A 380 9.15 34.00 3.25
CA THR A 380 10.25 34.72 2.59
C THR A 380 11.57 34.44 3.28
N PHE A 381 12.59 34.13 2.49
CA PHE A 381 13.99 34.04 2.90
C PHE A 381 14.64 35.41 2.71
N TYR A 382 15.11 35.99 3.80
CA TYR A 382 15.79 37.29 3.81
C TYR A 382 17.31 37.09 3.81
N PRO A 383 18.10 37.91 3.13
CA PRO A 383 19.55 37.83 3.24
C PRO A 383 20.00 38.35 4.62
N LEU A 384 20.55 37.47 5.46
CA LEU A 384 21.18 37.81 6.75
C LEU A 384 22.70 37.73 6.59
N ASN A 385 23.41 38.83 6.81
CA ASN A 385 24.88 38.91 6.67
C ASN A 385 25.41 38.41 5.31
N GLY A 386 24.68 38.66 4.22
CA GLY A 386 25.09 38.24 2.88
C GLY A 386 24.81 36.75 2.56
N SER A 387 23.99 36.07 3.35
CA SER A 387 23.58 34.67 3.12
C SER A 387 22.12 34.44 3.50
N HIS A 388 21.51 33.38 2.98
CA HIS A 388 20.20 32.89 3.46
C HIS A 388 20.34 31.75 4.48
N GLU A 389 21.58 31.46 4.89
CA GLU A 389 21.91 30.38 5.81
C GLU A 389 21.05 30.38 7.07
N LYS A 390 20.74 29.16 7.55
CA LYS A 390 19.96 28.85 8.76
C LYS A 390 18.46 29.15 8.67
N GLN A 391 17.97 29.71 7.58
CA GLN A 391 16.53 29.83 7.35
C GLN A 391 15.98 28.55 6.72
N LYS A 392 14.87 28.07 7.29
CA LYS A 392 14.12 26.94 6.77
C LYS A 392 12.63 27.23 6.82
N CYS A 393 11.92 26.89 5.75
CA CYS A 393 10.47 26.82 5.74
C CYS A 393 10.07 25.36 5.95
N VAL A 394 9.32 25.08 7.01
CA VAL A 394 8.81 23.73 7.28
C VAL A 394 7.33 23.71 6.96
N VAL A 395 6.92 22.77 6.11
CA VAL A 395 5.52 22.59 5.75
C VAL A 395 5.07 21.19 6.13
N THR A 396 3.91 21.15 6.77
CA THR A 396 3.34 19.91 7.30
C THR A 396 2.18 19.44 6.44
N ILE A 397 2.15 18.13 6.17
CA ILE A 397 1.08 17.42 5.49
C ILE A 397 0.65 16.24 6.35
N THR A 398 -0.63 16.12 6.66
CA THR A 398 -1.14 14.97 7.41
C THR A 398 -1.46 13.82 6.47
N LEU A 399 -0.84 12.67 6.67
CA LEU A 399 -1.19 11.44 5.95
C LEU A 399 -2.53 10.91 6.50
N PRO A 400 -3.51 10.51 5.68
CA PRO A 400 -4.77 9.95 6.19
C PRO A 400 -4.56 8.71 7.08
N LYS A 401 -5.44 8.51 8.06
CA LYS A 401 -5.44 7.29 8.90
C LYS A 401 -5.77 6.04 8.09
N THR A 402 -6.57 6.20 7.03
CA THR A 402 -7.00 5.12 6.13
C THR A 402 -5.92 4.67 5.14
N THR A 403 -4.75 5.30 5.14
CA THR A 403 -3.67 4.94 4.23
C THR A 403 -3.12 3.56 4.57
N LEU A 404 -3.10 2.68 3.58
CA LEU A 404 -2.58 1.33 3.74
C LEU A 404 -1.05 1.32 3.79
N PRO A 405 -0.40 0.49 4.62
CA PRO A 405 1.04 0.35 4.60
C PRO A 405 1.59 -0.11 3.23
N SER A 406 2.85 0.19 2.96
CA SER A 406 3.60 -0.39 1.85
C SER A 406 3.79 -1.89 2.08
N PHE A 407 3.56 -2.71 1.05
CA PHE A 407 3.74 -4.16 1.13
C PHE A 407 3.97 -4.76 -0.26
N LYS A 408 4.50 -5.99 -0.30
CA LYS A 408 4.55 -6.83 -1.51
C LYS A 408 4.23 -8.28 -1.13
N THR A 409 3.59 -8.98 -2.05
CA THR A 409 3.28 -10.42 -2.00
C THR A 409 3.36 -10.96 -3.42
N TYR A 410 2.83 -12.16 -3.65
CA TYR A 410 2.91 -12.85 -4.92
C TYR A 410 2.23 -12.13 -6.08
N ASN A 411 0.98 -11.70 -5.86
CA ASN A 411 0.10 -11.12 -6.87
C ASN A 411 -0.21 -9.63 -6.64
N PHE A 412 0.26 -9.04 -5.53
CA PHE A 412 0.03 -7.63 -5.21
C PHE A 412 1.29 -6.96 -4.66
N TRP A 413 1.40 -5.66 -4.92
CA TRP A 413 2.29 -4.78 -4.14
C TRP A 413 1.72 -3.37 -4.06
N ARG A 414 2.16 -2.60 -3.07
CA ARG A 414 1.82 -1.20 -2.88
C ARG A 414 3.03 -0.39 -2.43
N ALA A 415 3.27 0.74 -3.09
CA ALA A 415 4.31 1.71 -2.73
C ALA A 415 3.82 3.15 -2.90
N TYR A 416 4.55 4.10 -2.32
CA TYR A 416 4.21 5.53 -2.39
C TYR A 416 5.36 6.38 -2.91
N ARG A 417 5.01 7.45 -3.61
CA ARG A 417 5.93 8.51 -4.02
C ARG A 417 5.40 9.85 -3.55
N LEU A 418 6.25 10.61 -2.88
CA LEU A 418 6.00 12.01 -2.57
C LEU A 418 6.57 12.87 -3.70
N GLU A 419 5.70 13.61 -4.36
CA GLU A 419 6.05 14.62 -5.35
C GLU A 419 5.86 16.00 -4.72
N CYS A 420 6.85 16.86 -4.90
CA CYS A 420 6.84 18.23 -4.39
C CYS A 420 7.23 19.18 -5.52
N GLU A 421 6.45 20.25 -5.65
CA GLU A 421 6.67 21.35 -6.57
C GLU A 421 6.68 22.64 -5.78
N VAL A 422 7.80 23.37 -5.83
CA VAL A 422 8.00 24.64 -5.13
C VAL A 422 8.20 25.73 -6.16
N VAL A 423 7.37 26.76 -6.11
CA VAL A 423 7.55 27.97 -6.93
C VAL A 423 8.18 29.05 -6.06
N PHE A 424 9.39 29.45 -6.40
CA PHE A 424 10.09 30.57 -5.77
C PHE A 424 9.89 31.84 -6.58
N ARG A 425 9.81 32.98 -5.90
CA ARG A 425 9.78 34.31 -6.50
C ARG A 425 10.84 35.20 -5.88
N GLY A 426 11.71 35.75 -6.72
CA GLY A 426 12.74 36.70 -6.32
C GLY A 426 12.91 37.76 -7.40
N ALA A 427 13.15 39.00 -7.00
CA ALA A 427 13.28 40.14 -7.92
C ALA A 427 12.17 40.22 -9.00
N GLY A 428 10.93 39.81 -8.66
CA GLY A 428 9.78 39.82 -9.58
C GLY A 428 9.74 38.73 -10.64
N LYS A 429 10.68 37.77 -10.65
CA LYS A 429 10.67 36.57 -11.49
C LYS A 429 10.32 35.34 -10.68
N GLU A 430 9.71 34.36 -11.33
CA GLU A 430 9.34 33.07 -10.75
C GLU A 430 10.24 31.97 -11.32
N VAL A 431 10.68 31.05 -10.47
CA VAL A 431 11.46 29.87 -10.82
C VAL A 431 10.92 28.67 -10.03
N GLU A 432 10.99 27.50 -10.62
CA GLU A 432 10.32 26.31 -10.10
C GLU A 432 11.33 25.20 -9.80
N MET A 433 11.14 24.52 -8.67
CA MET A 433 11.81 23.27 -8.32
C MET A 433 10.79 22.14 -8.24
N ARG A 434 11.09 21.04 -8.95
CA ARG A 434 10.32 19.79 -8.85
C ARG A 434 11.19 18.70 -8.26
N THR A 435 10.67 18.00 -7.28
CA THR A 435 11.33 16.84 -6.68
C THR A 435 10.35 15.70 -6.49
N GLN A 436 10.89 14.49 -6.48
CA GLN A 436 10.17 13.27 -6.15
C GLN A 436 11.04 12.40 -5.25
N SER A 437 10.42 11.80 -4.23
CA SER A 437 11.07 10.85 -3.33
C SER A 437 10.16 9.66 -3.07
N ASP A 438 10.76 8.48 -2.97
CA ASP A 438 10.03 7.28 -2.57
C ASP A 438 9.70 7.37 -1.08
N LEU A 439 8.47 7.01 -0.71
CA LEU A 439 7.94 7.09 0.64
C LEU A 439 7.50 5.70 1.10
N ASN A 440 8.10 5.20 2.18
CA ASN A 440 7.69 3.94 2.80
C ASN A 440 6.63 4.23 3.86
N VAL A 441 5.45 3.63 3.71
CA VAL A 441 4.39 3.74 4.72
C VAL A 441 4.39 2.47 5.57
N VAL A 442 4.48 2.61 6.89
CA VAL A 442 4.45 1.47 7.82
C VAL A 442 3.21 1.50 8.70
N ALA A 443 2.80 0.33 9.21
CA ALA A 443 1.68 0.24 10.13
C ALA A 443 1.90 1.09 11.38
N ARG A 444 0.82 1.71 11.85
CA ARG A 444 0.80 2.48 13.10
C ARG A 444 1.02 1.56 14.30
N ALA A 445 1.73 2.05 15.32
CA ALA A 445 1.83 1.38 16.61
C ALA A 445 0.44 1.22 17.26
N VAL A 446 0.29 0.23 18.15
CA VAL A 446 -1.01 -0.10 18.77
C VAL A 446 -1.52 1.09 19.60
N GLU A 447 -2.52 1.80 19.11
CA GLU A 447 -3.43 2.57 19.96
C GLU A 447 -4.55 1.61 20.39
N ARG A 448 -4.84 1.49 21.70
CA ARG A 448 -5.91 0.59 22.18
C ARG A 448 -7.22 0.93 21.46
N GLY A 449 -7.79 -0.04 20.74
CA GLY A 449 -9.08 0.12 20.07
C GLY A 449 -9.00 0.70 18.65
N GLU A 450 -7.88 0.54 17.93
CA GLU A 450 -7.83 0.88 16.50
C GLU A 450 -8.92 0.11 15.73
N VAL A 451 -9.90 0.86 15.21
CA VAL A 451 -11.06 0.35 14.48
C VAL A 451 -10.78 0.41 12.98
N VAL A 452 -11.31 -0.54 12.23
CA VAL A 452 -11.29 -0.51 10.77
C VAL A 452 -12.00 0.75 10.25
N GLU A 453 -11.28 1.57 9.49
CA GLU A 453 -11.78 2.79 8.85
C GLU A 453 -11.70 2.68 7.31
N GLY A 454 -12.51 3.46 6.59
CA GLY A 454 -12.46 3.57 5.13
C GLY A 454 -13.16 2.42 4.38
N GLY A 455 -12.67 2.12 3.16
CA GLY A 455 -13.31 1.20 2.21
C GLY A 455 -13.44 -0.25 2.67
N LEU A 456 -12.67 -0.67 3.68
CA LEU A 456 -12.77 -2.00 4.29
C LEU A 456 -14.03 -2.15 5.16
N LYS A 457 -14.59 -1.05 5.69
CA LYS A 457 -15.77 -1.08 6.57
C LYS A 457 -17.07 -1.44 5.86
N GLY A 458 -17.11 -1.30 4.52
CA GLY A 458 -18.27 -1.60 3.69
C GLY A 458 -18.05 -2.73 2.70
N TYR A 459 -16.95 -3.48 2.83
CA TYR A 459 -16.68 -4.62 1.96
C TYR A 459 -17.39 -5.87 2.49
N GLU A 460 -18.32 -6.41 1.70
CA GLU A 460 -18.94 -7.71 1.93
C GLU A 460 -18.20 -8.77 1.09
N MET A 461 -17.92 -9.94 1.68
CA MET A 461 -17.35 -11.07 0.95
C MET A 461 -18.34 -11.56 -0.10
N GLU A 462 -17.87 -12.00 -1.27
CA GLU A 462 -18.76 -12.52 -2.31
C GLU A 462 -19.38 -13.86 -1.87
N GLY A 463 -20.67 -14.12 -2.13
CA GLY A 463 -21.32 -15.35 -1.64
C GLY A 463 -20.70 -16.67 -2.16
N GLU A 464 -20.12 -16.68 -3.37
CA GLU A 464 -19.39 -17.84 -3.93
C GLU A 464 -18.14 -18.21 -3.09
N GLU A 465 -17.57 -17.21 -2.40
CA GLU A 465 -16.31 -17.30 -1.68
C GLU A 465 -16.45 -17.89 -0.28
N GLU A 466 -17.63 -17.74 0.31
CA GLU A 466 -18.01 -18.39 1.55
C GLU A 466 -18.15 -19.90 1.32
N VAL A 467 -18.81 -20.32 0.24
CA VAL A 467 -19.01 -21.73 -0.11
C VAL A 467 -17.68 -22.48 -0.24
N ILE A 468 -16.74 -21.94 -1.02
CA ILE A 468 -15.44 -22.62 -1.28
C ILE A 468 -14.60 -22.74 -0.02
N SER A 469 -14.60 -21.72 0.85
CA SER A 469 -13.83 -21.80 2.10
C SER A 469 -14.48 -22.69 3.14
N LEU A 470 -15.82 -22.76 3.16
CA LEU A 470 -16.53 -23.73 3.98
C LEU A 470 -16.24 -25.16 3.49
N GLU A 471 -16.23 -25.41 2.18
CA GLU A 471 -15.81 -26.69 1.60
C GLU A 471 -14.37 -27.04 1.96
N MET A 472 -13.44 -26.08 1.88
CA MET A 472 -12.04 -26.27 2.29
C MET A 472 -11.92 -26.60 3.77
N ALA A 473 -12.62 -25.87 4.64
CA ALA A 473 -12.66 -26.15 6.07
C ALA A 473 -13.21 -27.55 6.37
N ARG A 474 -14.28 -27.97 5.68
CA ARG A 474 -14.89 -29.29 5.83
C ARG A 474 -13.99 -30.42 5.31
N ALA A 475 -13.39 -30.26 4.13
CA ALA A 475 -12.50 -31.25 3.54
C ALA A 475 -11.24 -31.47 4.39
N MET A 476 -10.68 -30.38 4.91
CA MET A 476 -9.54 -30.44 5.84
C MET A 476 -9.85 -31.27 7.08
N LEU A 477 -11.06 -31.12 7.63
CA LEU A 477 -11.49 -31.87 8.81
C LEU A 477 -11.77 -33.34 8.49
N ALA A 478 -12.38 -33.63 7.33
CA ALA A 478 -12.63 -35.01 6.93
C ALA A 478 -11.34 -35.84 6.76
N VAL A 479 -10.21 -35.18 6.43
CA VAL A 479 -8.91 -35.83 6.26
C VAL A 479 -8.07 -35.83 7.54
N ALA A 480 -8.35 -34.93 8.48
CA ALA A 480 -7.71 -34.94 9.80
C ALA A 480 -8.18 -36.16 10.62
N ARG A 481 -7.23 -36.91 11.17
CA ARG A 481 -7.52 -38.02 12.11
C ARG A 481 -7.64 -37.49 13.53
N VAL A 482 -8.49 -38.12 14.33
CA VAL A 482 -8.61 -37.85 15.76
C VAL A 482 -7.22 -38.00 16.42
N GLY A 483 -6.74 -36.93 17.06
CA GLY A 483 -5.43 -36.88 17.73
C GLY A 483 -4.26 -36.31 16.91
N SER A 484 -4.46 -35.96 15.64
CA SER A 484 -3.51 -35.11 14.89
C SER A 484 -3.92 -33.65 15.04
N ASP A 485 -3.03 -32.81 15.58
CA ASP A 485 -3.23 -31.36 15.45
C ASP A 485 -3.23 -31.04 13.96
N ILE A 486 -4.26 -30.36 13.45
CA ILE A 486 -4.33 -29.95 12.04
C ILE A 486 -3.12 -29.09 11.65
N ILE A 487 -2.46 -28.49 12.66
CA ILE A 487 -1.19 -27.77 12.57
C ILE A 487 -0.05 -28.69 12.09
N ASP A 488 -0.03 -29.97 12.48
CA ASP A 488 1.04 -30.92 12.17
C ASP A 488 0.97 -31.47 10.74
N ILE A 489 -0.21 -31.43 10.10
CA ILE A 489 -0.39 -31.85 8.69
C ILE A 489 0.46 -30.99 7.73
N PHE A 490 0.85 -29.78 8.16
CA PHE A 490 1.60 -28.82 7.34
C PHE A 490 3.01 -28.50 7.86
N GLN A 491 3.50 -29.21 8.89
CA GLN A 491 4.89 -29.12 9.36
C GLN A 491 5.76 -30.22 8.73
N VAL A 492 5.96 -30.19 7.40
CA VAL A 492 7.06 -30.95 6.75
C VAL A 492 7.65 -30.15 5.62
#